data_AF-A0A1T5BHH2-F1
#
_entry.id   AF-A0A1T5BHH2-F1
#
_cell.length_a   1.000
_cell.length_b   1.000
_cell.length_c   1.000
_cell.angle_alpha   90.00
_cell.angle_beta   90.00
_cell.angle_gamma   90.00
#
_symmetry.space_group_name_H-M   'P 1'
#
loop_
_entity.id
_entity.type
_entity.pdbx_description
1 polymer ?
#
loop_
_entity_poly.entity_id
_entity_poly.type
_entity_poly.pdbx_seq_one_letter_code
_entity_poly.pdbx_strand_id
1 'polypeptide(L)' 'MKSILIKDTTREERERIVAESIGNVNGYCDGCMAGVADMYQSYIDGKKEISDINMEYARQYCEKNS' A
#
# COMPACT_ATOMS: atom_id res chain seq x y z
N MET A 1 2.98 18.00 2.73
CA MET A 1 2.79 16.62 2.25
C MET A 1 3.95 15.79 2.79
N LYS A 2 3.71 14.75 3.59
CA LYS A 2 4.80 13.85 3.99
C LYS A 2 5.25 13.03 2.77
N SER A 3 6.54 12.72 2.67
CA SER A 3 7.06 11.85 1.60
C SER A 3 6.44 10.46 1.74
N ILE A 4 6.19 9.81 0.60
CA ILE A 4 5.74 8.41 0.52
C ILE A 4 6.84 7.50 -0.04
N LEU A 5 8.08 8.00 -0.15
CA LEU A 5 9.18 7.22 -0.69
C LEU A 5 9.76 6.32 0.41
N ILE A 6 10.14 5.09 0.05
CA ILE A 6 10.72 4.14 1.02
C ILE A 6 11.97 4.71 1.69
N LYS A 7 12.80 5.43 0.92
CA LYS A 7 14.03 6.07 1.44
C LYS A 7 13.79 7.16 2.49
N ASP A 8 12.60 7.76 2.50
CA ASP A 8 12.24 8.88 3.36
C ASP A 8 11.28 8.48 4.48
N THR A 9 10.94 7.18 4.60
CA THR A 9 9.94 6.67 5.52
C THR A 9 10.45 5.46 6.31
N THR A 10 10.02 5.34 7.56
CA THR A 10 10.17 4.07 8.31
C THR A 10 9.08 3.08 7.92
N ARG A 11 9.24 1.82 8.33
CA ARG A 11 8.19 0.81 8.15
C ARG A 11 6.87 1.24 8.82
N GLU A 12 6.93 1.74 10.05
CA GLU A 12 5.73 2.19 10.80
C GLU A 12 5.06 3.41 10.15
N GLU A 13 5.84 4.29 9.51
CA GLU A 13 5.28 5.38 8.72
C GLU A 13 4.56 4.86 7.48
N ARG A 14 5.11 3.87 6.79
CA ARG A 14 4.45 3.23 5.65
C ARG A 14 3.18 2.49 6.05
N GLU A 15 3.16 1.80 7.19
CA GLU A 15 1.97 1.16 7.75
C GLU A 15 0.86 2.20 8.02
N ARG A 16 1.22 3.36 8.60
CA ARG A 16 0.27 4.47 8.82
C ARG A 16 -0.23 5.09 7.51
N ILE A 17 0.66 5.32 6.54
CA ILE A 17 0.28 5.84 5.22
C ILE A 17 -0.74 4.91 4.54
N VAL A 18 -0.50 3.59 4.58
CA VAL A 18 -1.42 2.59 4.02
C VAL A 18 -2.74 2.57 4.79
N ALA A 19 -2.70 2.60 6.13
CA ALA A 19 -3.90 2.64 6.97
C ALA A 19 -4.76 3.90 6.72
N GLU A 20 -4.13 5.08 6.60
CA GLU A 20 -4.79 6.34 6.27
C GLU A 20 -5.39 6.32 4.86
N SER A 21 -4.70 5.72 3.89
CA SER A 21 -5.12 5.66 2.48
C SER A 21 -6.33 4.76 2.24
N ILE A 22 -6.52 3.72 3.06
CA ILE A 22 -7.66 2.78 2.94
C ILE A 22 -8.95 3.35 3.56
N GLY A 23 -8.84 4.47 4.27
CA GLY A 23 -9.96 5.10 4.95
C GLY A 23 -9.96 4.72 6.42
N ASN A 24 -9.64 5.70 7.25
CA ASN A 24 -9.60 5.68 8.69
C ASN A 24 -10.81 4.96 9.34
N VAL A 25 -10.68 3.67 9.66
CA VAL A 25 -11.67 2.96 10.48
C VAL A 25 -11.06 2.77 11.87
N ASN A 26 -11.68 3.41 12.86
CA ASN A 26 -11.50 3.18 14.30
C ASN A 26 -11.90 1.73 14.73
N GLY A 27 -11.55 0.73 13.93
CA GLY A 27 -11.93 -0.66 14.07
C GLY A 27 -10.88 -1.57 13.45
N TYR A 28 -9.59 -1.27 13.70
CA TYR A 28 -8.46 -2.14 13.35
C TYR A 28 -8.51 -3.40 14.21
N CYS A 29 -9.39 -4.32 13.82
CA CYS A 29 -9.51 -5.67 14.37
C CYS A 29 -8.38 -6.54 13.78
N ASP A 30 -7.68 -7.25 14.66
CA ASP A 30 -6.66 -8.26 14.42
C ASP A 30 -7.04 -9.25 13.29
N GLY A 31 -6.77 -8.90 12.02
CA GLY A 31 -6.79 -9.85 10.90
C GLY A 31 -7.72 -9.57 9.70
N CYS A 32 -8.42 -8.43 9.60
CA CYS A 32 -9.39 -8.21 8.51
C CYS A 32 -8.77 -7.76 7.15
N MET A 33 -7.46 -7.52 7.09
CA MET A 33 -6.80 -6.87 5.94
C MET A 33 -6.00 -7.82 5.03
N ALA A 34 -6.16 -9.15 5.15
CA ALA A 34 -5.36 -10.12 4.39
C ALA A 34 -5.38 -9.89 2.86
N GLY A 35 -6.41 -9.27 2.28
CA GLY A 35 -6.48 -9.03 0.83
C GLY A 35 -5.95 -7.67 0.32
N VAL A 36 -5.99 -6.62 1.15
CA VAL A 36 -5.55 -5.26 0.76
C VAL A 36 -4.15 -4.96 1.30
N ALA A 37 -3.79 -5.56 2.44
CA ALA A 37 -2.43 -5.52 2.97
C ALA A 37 -1.43 -6.17 1.99
N ASP A 38 -1.81 -7.27 1.32
CA ASP A 38 -0.91 -8.01 0.42
C ASP A 38 -0.38 -7.13 -0.74
N MET A 39 -1.21 -6.24 -1.29
CA MET A 39 -0.80 -5.30 -2.33
C MET A 39 0.28 -4.34 -1.84
N TYR A 40 0.07 -3.75 -0.66
CA TYR A 40 0.96 -2.75 -0.09
C TYR A 40 2.08 -3.35 0.78
N GLN A 41 2.09 -4.66 1.01
CA GLN A 41 3.09 -5.33 1.85
C GLN A 41 4.50 -5.13 1.30
N SER A 42 4.65 -5.16 -0.04
CA SER A 42 5.93 -4.88 -0.69
C SER A 42 6.43 -3.46 -0.44
N TYR A 43 5.52 -2.49 -0.31
CA TYR A 43 5.86 -1.13 0.08
C TYR A 43 6.19 -1.03 1.56
N ILE A 44 5.37 -1.62 2.44
CA ILE A 44 5.61 -1.65 3.89
C ILE A 44 7.00 -2.26 4.20
N ASP A 45 7.31 -3.39 3.57
CA ASP A 45 8.61 -4.07 3.67
C ASP A 45 9.78 -3.29 3.08
N GLY A 46 9.52 -2.21 2.32
CA GLY A 46 10.56 -1.43 1.65
C GLY A 46 11.16 -2.13 0.43
N LYS A 47 10.44 -3.08 -0.18
CA LYS A 47 10.88 -3.85 -1.34
C LYS A 47 10.52 -3.19 -2.68
N LYS A 48 9.43 -2.42 -2.73
CA LYS A 48 8.90 -1.80 -3.96
C LYS A 48 8.16 -0.50 -3.66
N GLU A 49 8.39 0.55 -4.44
CA GLU A 49 7.73 1.84 -4.24
C GLU A 49 6.23 1.77 -4.58
N ILE A 50 5.41 2.63 -3.94
CA ILE A 50 3.96 2.72 -4.22
C ILE A 50 3.68 2.97 -5.71
N SER A 51 4.53 3.77 -6.38
CA SER A 51 4.38 4.06 -7.80
C SER A 51 4.47 2.80 -8.67
N ASP A 52 5.38 1.89 -8.33
CA ASP A 52 5.59 0.66 -9.07
C ASP A 52 4.43 -0.31 -8.86
N ILE A 53 3.91 -0.39 -7.62
CA ILE A 53 2.71 -1.17 -7.30
C ILE A 53 1.52 -0.65 -8.12
N ASN A 54 1.27 0.67 -8.09
CA ASN A 54 0.15 1.27 -8.82
C ASN A 54 0.23 1.01 -10.34
N MET A 55 1.43 1.08 -10.91
CA MET A 55 1.65 0.81 -12.33
C MET A 55 1.38 -0.65 -12.69
N GLU A 56 1.80 -1.61 -11.85
CA GLU A 56 1.51 -3.03 -12.05
C GLU A 56 0.01 -3.32 -11.99
N TYR A 57 -0.70 -2.72 -11.04
CA TYR A 57 -2.16 -2.85 -10.95
C TYR A 57 -2.86 -2.24 -12.15
N ALA A 58 -2.46 -1.04 -12.56
CA ALA A 58 -3.02 -0.39 -13.74
C ALA A 58 -2.81 -1.22 -15.01
N ARG A 59 -1.62 -1.81 -15.19
CA ARG A 59 -1.31 -2.68 -16.33
C ARG A 59 -2.19 -3.93 -16.34
N GLN A 60 -2.27 -4.65 -15.22
CA GLN A 60 -3.12 -5.84 -15.10
C GLN A 60 -4.61 -5.51 -15.32
N TYR A 61 -5.05 -4.35 -14.87
CA TYR A 61 -6.42 -3.89 -15.07
C TYR A 61 -6.72 -3.60 -16.54
N CYS A 62 -5.80 -2.94 -17.25
CA CYS A 62 -5.93 -2.70 -18.69
C CYS A 62 -5.90 -4.01 -19.51
N GLU A 63 -5.02 -4.95 -19.17
CA GLU A 63 -4.90 -6.26 -19.87
C GLU A 63 -6.12 -7.16 -19.66
N LYS A 64 -6.81 -7.06 -18.51
CA LYS A 64 -8.02 -7.87 -18.23
C LYS A 64 -9.29 -7.31 -18.88
N ASN A 65 -9.27 -6.04 -19.31
CA ASN A 65 -10.44 -5.35 -19.89
C ASN A 65 -10.24 -4.96 -21.36
N SER A 66 -9.20 -5.52 -22.02
CA SER A 66 -8.90 -5.34 -23.45
C SER A 66 -9.37 -6.50 -24.32
#